data_AF-A0A2G6F755-F1
#
_entry.id   AF-A0A2G6F755-F1
#
_cell.length_a   1.000
_cell.length_b   1.000
_cell.length_c   1.000
_cell.angle_alpha   90.00
_cell.angle_beta   90.00
_cell.angle_gamma   90.00
#
_symmetry.space_group_name_H-M   'P 1'
#
loop_
_entity.id
_entity.type
_entity.pdbx_description
1 polymer ?
#
loop_
_entity_poly.entity_id
_entity_poly.type
_entity_poly.pdbx_seq_one_letter_code
_entity_poly.pdbx_strand_id
1 'polypeptide(L)'
;MKFVERPRKQPDFPQFESQSGLMGLLTFFFSIVLWIGLIVIFLFTLYTNAFRNSIQSILFYFGQETYLVPFWVAGLCVFFAFPVTLVVVLLGYILKK
;
A
#
# COMPACT_ATOMS: atom_id res chain seq x y z
N MET A 1 51.48 52.70 9.86
CA MET A 1 50.10 52.33 9.47
C MET A 1 49.80 50.95 10.04
N LYS A 2 48.86 50.84 10.99
CA LYS A 2 48.43 49.54 11.55
C LYS A 2 47.30 49.00 10.67
N PHE A 3 47.50 47.80 10.12
CA PHE A 3 46.46 47.09 9.39
C PHE A 3 45.46 46.56 10.42
N VAL A 4 44.24 47.11 10.38
CA VAL A 4 43.10 46.58 11.12
C VAL A 4 42.57 45.40 10.31
N GLU A 5 42.91 44.18 10.72
CA GLU A 5 42.29 42.97 10.18
C GLU A 5 40.81 42.99 10.52
N ARG A 6 39.95 43.10 9.50
CA ARG A 6 38.50 42.93 9.69
C ARG A 6 38.21 41.45 9.89
N PRO A 7 37.42 41.06 10.91
CA PRO A 7 37.00 39.67 11.07
C PRO A 7 36.20 39.25 9.84
N ARG A 8 36.67 38.23 9.12
CA ARG A 8 35.90 37.61 8.04
C ARG A 8 34.70 36.91 8.67
N LYS A 9 33.50 37.41 8.38
CA LYS A 9 32.24 36.76 8.73
C LYS A 9 32.20 35.45 7.95
N GLN A 10 32.35 34.32 8.64
CA GLN A 10 32.15 33.01 8.03
C GLN A 10 30.70 32.95 7.51
N PRO A 11 30.46 32.46 6.28
CA PRO A 11 29.11 32.25 5.81
C PRO A 11 28.40 31.28 6.74
N ASP A 12 27.27 31.72 7.32
CA ASP A 12 26.35 30.88 8.07
C ASP A 12 25.70 29.90 7.09
N PHE A 13 26.41 28.83 6.73
CA PHE A 13 25.79 27.70 6.06
C PHE A 13 24.74 27.11 7.02
N PRO A 14 23.53 26.77 6.54
CA PRO A 14 22.57 26.06 7.37
C PRO A 14 23.27 24.79 7.85
N GLN A 15 23.56 24.74 9.16
CA GLN A 15 24.01 23.54 9.80
C GLN A 15 22.87 22.54 9.60
N PHE A 16 23.10 21.54 8.74
CA PHE A 16 22.27 20.35 8.71
C PHE A 16 22.38 19.76 10.11
N GLU A 17 21.46 20.15 10.99
CA GLU A 17 21.29 19.50 12.28
C GLU A 17 21.23 18.01 11.98
N SER A 18 22.22 17.28 12.50
CA SER A 18 22.30 15.85 12.42
C SER A 18 21.10 15.31 13.20
N GLN A 19 19.95 15.28 12.55
CA GLN A 19 18.72 14.78 13.09
C GLN A 19 18.99 13.32 13.44
N SER A 20 19.03 13.06 14.75
CA SER A 20 19.52 11.85 15.40
C SER A 20 19.35 10.57 14.56
N GLY A 21 20.43 9.81 14.38
CA GLY A 21 20.42 8.59 13.54
C GLY A 21 19.34 7.57 13.91
N LEU A 22 18.82 7.62 15.15
CA LEU A 22 17.69 6.83 15.63
C LEU A 22 16.36 7.23 14.98
N MET A 23 16.13 8.53 14.79
CA MET A 23 14.92 9.06 14.13
C MET A 23 14.95 8.76 12.63
N GLY A 24 16.14 8.79 11.99
CA GLY A 24 16.33 8.33 10.61
C GLY A 24 16.03 6.84 10.41
N LEU A 25 16.48 5.98 11.33
CA LEU A 25 16.21 4.54 11.31
C LEU A 25 14.72 4.22 11.45
N LEU A 26 14.02 4.86 12.38
CA LEU A 26 12.57 4.69 12.54
C LEU A 26 11.78 5.16 11.31
N THR A 27 12.18 6.29 10.72
CA THR A 27 11.57 6.82 9.49
C THR A 27 11.74 5.86 8.32
N PHE A 28 12.90 5.18 8.22
CA PHE A 28 13.15 4.17 7.20
C PHE A 28 12.24 2.93 7.36
N PHE A 29 12.13 2.37 8.56
CA PHE A 29 11.22 1.24 8.81
C PHE A 29 9.75 1.61 8.58
N PHE A 30 9.35 2.81 9.00
CA PHE A 30 8.00 3.31 8.76
C PHE A 30 7.71 3.43 7.25
N SER A 31 8.69 3.90 6.47
CA SER A 31 8.58 3.95 5.00
C SER A 31 8.39 2.56 4.39
N ILE A 32 9.12 1.54 4.86
CA ILE A 32 8.95 0.16 4.41
C ILE A 32 7.55 -0.36 4.73
N VAL A 33 7.08 -0.19 5.97
CA VAL A 33 5.74 -0.64 6.38
C VAL A 33 4.66 0.06 5.56
N LEU A 34 4.82 1.36 5.32
CA LEU A 34 3.91 2.14 4.50
C LEU A 34 3.88 1.63 3.05
N TRP A 35 5.04 1.35 2.45
CA TRP A 35 5.13 0.75 1.11
C TRP A 35 4.46 -0.62 1.04
N ILE A 36 4.69 -1.48 2.03
CA ILE A 36 4.04 -2.79 2.10
C ILE A 36 2.52 -2.62 2.20
N GLY A 37 2.05 -1.71 3.06
CA GLY A 37 0.62 -1.39 3.18
C GLY A 37 0.02 -0.92 1.86
N LEU A 38 0.70 -0.02 1.15
CA LEU A 38 0.28 0.45 -0.18
C LEU A 38 0.22 -0.69 -1.20
N ILE A 39 1.20 -1.58 -1.23
CA ILE A 39 1.21 -2.74 -2.12
C ILE A 39 0.03 -3.65 -1.81
N VAL A 40 -0.26 -3.92 -0.54
CA VAL A 40 -1.40 -4.75 -0.12
C VAL A 40 -2.72 -4.12 -0.54
N ILE A 41 -2.92 -2.82 -0.29
CA ILE A 41 -4.13 -2.09 -0.70
C ILE A 41 -4.26 -2.07 -2.22
N PHE A 42 -3.16 -1.87 -2.93
CA PHE A 42 -3.12 -1.89 -4.39
C PHE A 42 -3.55 -3.25 -4.95
N LEU A 43 -2.95 -4.33 -4.45
CA LEU A 43 -3.31 -5.70 -4.84
C LEU A 43 -4.78 -6.00 -4.53
N PHE A 44 -5.27 -5.59 -3.35
CA PHE A 44 -6.67 -5.75 -2.97
C PHE A 44 -7.61 -5.01 -3.92
N THR A 45 -7.28 -3.76 -4.28
CA THR A 45 -8.07 -2.94 -5.20
C THR A 45 -8.08 -3.54 -6.60
N LEU A 46 -6.92 -3.96 -7.10
CA LEU A 46 -6.77 -4.60 -8.40
C LEU A 46 -7.58 -5.90 -8.47
N TYR A 47 -7.50 -6.72 -7.43
CA TYR A 47 -8.27 -7.97 -7.33
C TYR A 47 -9.78 -7.71 -7.27
N THR A 48 -10.22 -6.75 -6.45
CA THR A 48 -11.63 -6.36 -6.36
C THR A 48 -12.17 -5.86 -7.69
N ASN A 49 -11.38 -5.07 -8.42
CA ASN A 49 -11.76 -4.57 -9.73
C ASN A 49 -11.83 -5.69 -10.79
N ALA A 50 -10.86 -6.61 -10.78
CA ALA A 50 -10.90 -7.79 -11.65
C ALA A 50 -12.15 -8.65 -11.38
N PHE A 51 -12.44 -8.93 -10.11
CA PHE A 51 -13.62 -9.68 -9.69
C PHE A 51 -14.92 -9.00 -10.12
N ARG A 52 -15.02 -7.69 -9.91
CA ARG A 52 -16.16 -6.88 -10.37
C ARG A 52 -16.38 -7.02 -11.87
N ASN A 53 -15.31 -6.90 -12.67
CA ASN A 53 -15.38 -7.03 -14.12
C ASN A 53 -15.80 -8.44 -14.53
N SER A 54 -15.36 -9.48 -13.82
CA SER A 54 -15.80 -10.86 -14.06
C SER A 54 -17.27 -11.08 -13.74
N ILE A 55 -17.82 -10.46 -12.68
CA ILE A 55 -19.27 -10.55 -12.42
C ILE A 55 -20.04 -9.77 -13.49
N GLN A 56 -19.57 -8.60 -13.88
CA GLN A 56 -20.23 -7.82 -14.93
C GLN A 56 -20.26 -8.56 -16.28
N SER A 57 -19.18 -9.25 -16.65
CA SER A 57 -19.20 -10.06 -17.87
C SER A 57 -20.20 -11.22 -17.78
N ILE A 58 -20.29 -11.89 -16.63
CA ILE A 58 -21.30 -12.93 -16.39
C ILE A 58 -22.72 -12.35 -16.48
N LEU A 59 -23.00 -11.22 -15.82
CA LEU A 59 -24.32 -10.57 -15.86
C LEU A 59 -24.71 -10.12 -17.28
N PHE A 60 -23.73 -9.68 -18.08
CA PHE A 60 -23.93 -9.38 -19.49
C PHE A 60 -24.38 -10.60 -20.28
N TYR A 61 -23.78 -11.78 -20.05
CA TYR A 61 -24.21 -13.05 -20.66
C TYR A 61 -25.65 -13.45 -20.30
N PHE A 62 -26.17 -13.01 -19.14
CA PHE A 62 -27.55 -13.25 -18.72
C PHE A 62 -28.53 -12.14 -19.15
N GLY A 63 -28.10 -11.21 -20.01
CA GLY A 63 -28.95 -10.15 -20.56
C GLY A 63 -29.20 -8.98 -19.61
N GLN A 64 -28.44 -8.85 -18.52
CA GLN A 64 -28.54 -7.72 -17.59
C GLN A 64 -27.47 -6.67 -17.85
N GLU A 65 -27.56 -6.01 -19.01
CA GLU A 65 -26.53 -5.08 -19.50
C GLU A 65 -26.37 -3.80 -18.65
N THR A 66 -27.40 -3.41 -17.90
CA THR A 66 -27.41 -2.18 -17.09
C THR A 66 -26.99 -2.39 -15.62
N TYR A 67 -26.70 -3.63 -15.22
CA TYR A 67 -26.41 -3.91 -13.81
C TYR A 67 -24.95 -3.61 -13.45
N LEU A 68 -24.72 -2.44 -12.87
CA LEU A 68 -23.41 -2.04 -12.36
C LEU A 68 -23.21 -2.62 -10.96
N VAL A 69 -22.34 -3.62 -10.84
CA VAL A 69 -21.90 -4.12 -9.53
C VAL A 69 -21.14 -3.00 -8.82
N PRO A 70 -21.59 -2.52 -7.65
CA PRO A 70 -20.90 -1.45 -6.94
C PRO A 70 -19.62 -1.99 -6.27
N PHE A 71 -18.58 -1.17 -6.25
CA PHE A 71 -17.24 -1.56 -5.78
C PHE A 71 -17.23 -2.08 -4.33
N TRP A 72 -18.06 -1.51 -3.45
CA TRP A 72 -18.15 -1.93 -2.05
C TRP A 72 -18.71 -3.35 -1.89
N VAL A 73 -19.65 -3.77 -2.73
CA VAL A 73 -20.19 -5.15 -2.72
C VAL A 73 -19.11 -6.12 -3.18
N ALA A 74 -18.40 -5.79 -4.26
CA ALA A 74 -17.26 -6.59 -4.73
C ALA A 74 -16.18 -6.70 -3.64
N GLY A 75 -15.87 -5.60 -2.96
CA GLY A 75 -14.88 -5.58 -1.87
C GLY A 75 -15.30 -6.43 -0.68
N LEU A 76 -16.57 -6.38 -0.26
CA LEU A 76 -17.09 -7.25 0.80
C LEU A 76 -17.03 -8.72 0.40
N CYS A 77 -17.45 -9.06 -0.82
CA CYS A 77 -17.36 -10.43 -1.32
C CYS A 77 -15.93 -10.95 -1.33
N VAL A 78 -14.96 -10.14 -1.77
CA VAL A 78 -13.54 -10.51 -1.72
C VAL A 78 -13.04 -10.68 -0.28
N PHE A 79 -13.42 -9.77 0.62
CA PHE A 79 -13.02 -9.84 2.03
C PHE A 79 -13.56 -11.08 2.75
N PHE A 80 -14.79 -11.52 2.44
CA PHE A 80 -15.36 -12.75 3.00
C PHE A 80 -14.87 -14.00 2.28
N ALA A 81 -14.71 -13.97 0.95
CA ALA A 81 -14.31 -15.14 0.17
C ALA A 81 -12.83 -15.50 0.34
N PHE A 82 -11.94 -14.51 0.51
CA PHE A 82 -10.50 -14.74 0.67
C PHE A 82 -10.11 -15.59 1.89
N PRO A 83 -10.58 -15.30 3.11
CA PRO A 83 -10.28 -16.17 4.26
C PRO A 83 -10.92 -17.56 4.11
N VAL A 84 -12.11 -17.64 3.50
CA VAL A 84 -12.78 -18.92 3.25
C VAL A 84 -11.99 -19.77 2.27
N THR A 85 -11.53 -19.22 1.14
CA THR A 85 -10.70 -19.95 0.17
C THR A 85 -9.36 -20.35 0.79
N LEU A 86 -8.74 -19.49 1.60
CA LEU A 86 -7.49 -19.80 2.28
C LEU A 86 -7.66 -20.96 3.28
N VAL A 87 -8.75 -20.98 4.06
CA VAL A 87 -9.10 -22.09 4.96
C VAL A 87 -9.38 -23.38 4.18
N VAL A 88 -10.14 -23.31 3.09
CA VAL A 88 -10.44 -24.48 2.25
C VAL A 88 -9.17 -25.07 1.62
N VAL A 89 -8.25 -24.23 1.14
CA VAL A 89 -6.97 -24.68 0.59
C VAL A 89 -6.09 -25.31 1.67
N LEU A 90 -6.02 -24.71 2.86
CA LEU A 90 -5.30 -25.27 4.01
C LEU A 90 -5.86 -26.63 4.43
N LEU A 91 -7.19 -26.74 4.59
CA LEU A 91 -7.86 -27.99 4.91
C LEU A 91 -7.63 -29.03 3.83
N GLY A 92 -7.75 -28.64 2.55
CA GLY A 92 -7.46 -29.52 1.42
C GLY A 92 -6.02 -30.02 1.42
N TYR A 93 -5.04 -29.18 1.78
CA TYR A 93 -3.64 -29.59 1.89
C TYR A 93 -3.39 -30.55 3.06
N ILE A 94 -4.05 -30.32 4.20
CA ILE A 94 -3.95 -31.18 5.38
C ILE A 94 -4.62 -32.53 5.14
N LEU A 95 -5.81 -32.55 4.53
CA LEU A 95 -6.59 -33.77 4.26
C LEU A 95 -6.00 -34.64 3.14
N LYS A 96 -5.17 -34.06 2.25
CA LYS A 96 -4.47 -34.82 1.19
C LYS A 96 -3.21 -35.53 1.71
N LYS A 97 -2.83 -35.30 2.96
CA LYS A 97 -1.68 -35.89 3.64
C LYS A 97 -2.14 -36.99 4.59
#